data_AF-A0A0E3R8U9-F1
#
_entry.id   AF-A0A0E3R8U9-F1
#
_cell.length_a   1.000
_cell.length_b   1.000
_cell.length_c   1.000
_cell.angle_alpha   90.00
_cell.angle_beta   90.00
_cell.angle_gamma   90.00
#
_symmetry.space_group_name_H-M   'P 1'
#
loop_
_entity.id
_entity.type
_entity.pdbx_description
1 polymer ?
#
loop_
_entity_poly.entity_id
_entity_poly.type
_entity_poly.pdbx_seq_one_letter_code
_entity_poly.pdbx_strand_id
1 'polypeptide(L)'
;MTETFTLTAKVQKKGDWYISSCLELDISSQGETIEEAVSNLKEAVELYIEIEGIDLPVKRPFLTKFKVKGKKTEDKKTEDKKTEDKKTEDKKTEDKKTEDKKTENKKPK
;
A
#
# COMPACT_ATOMS: atom_id res chain seq x y z
N MET A 1 3.44 -0.93 -27.88
CA MET A 1 4.21 0.30 -27.55
C MET A 1 3.76 0.70 -26.16
N THR A 2 4.69 0.86 -25.22
CA THR A 2 4.35 1.30 -23.86
C THR A 2 4.34 2.81 -23.84
N GLU A 3 3.20 3.41 -23.54
CA GLU A 3 3.06 4.86 -23.43
C GLU A 3 3.05 5.25 -21.95
N THR A 4 3.84 6.25 -21.59
CA THR A 4 3.96 6.72 -20.21
C THR A 4 3.10 7.95 -19.99
N PHE A 5 2.27 7.91 -18.95
CA PHE A 5 1.38 9.01 -18.59
C PHE A 5 1.75 9.55 -17.22
N THR A 6 1.87 10.88 -17.12
CA THR A 6 2.05 11.56 -15.83
C THR A 6 0.69 11.89 -15.22
N LEU A 7 0.50 11.45 -13.97
CA LEU A 7 -0.63 11.77 -13.10
C LEU A 7 -0.16 12.64 -11.93
N THR A 8 -1.10 13.30 -11.26
CA THR A 8 -0.83 14.21 -10.15
C THR A 8 -1.19 13.57 -8.83
N ALA A 9 -0.25 13.57 -7.89
CA ALA A 9 -0.47 13.08 -6.53
C ALA A 9 -0.53 14.24 -5.52
N LYS A 10 -1.49 14.17 -4.60
CA LYS A 10 -1.51 14.94 -3.35
C LYS A 10 -0.92 14.09 -2.25
N VAL A 11 0.07 14.62 -1.53
CA VAL A 11 0.66 13.93 -0.37
C VAL A 11 0.47 14.78 0.88
N GLN A 12 0.00 14.17 1.96
CA GLN A 12 -0.25 14.82 3.24
C GLN A 12 0.30 13.99 4.40
N LYS A 13 0.98 14.63 5.34
CA LYS A 13 1.38 13.99 6.58
C LYS A 13 0.20 13.85 7.54
N LYS A 14 -0.03 12.66 8.09
CA LYS A 14 -1.08 12.34 9.05
C LYS A 14 -0.47 11.48 10.17
N GLY A 15 -0.19 12.11 11.31
CA GLY A 15 0.56 11.47 12.39
C GLY A 15 1.99 11.14 11.93
N ASP A 16 2.41 9.90 12.14
CA ASP A 16 3.71 9.38 11.71
C ASP A 16 3.74 8.92 10.23
N TRP A 17 2.61 8.96 9.52
CA TRP A 17 2.48 8.45 8.15
C TRP A 17 2.26 9.55 7.11
N TYR A 18 2.53 9.23 5.85
CA TYR A 18 2.14 10.03 4.68
C TYR A 18 1.01 9.33 3.94
N ILE A 19 -0.06 10.08 3.66
CA ILE A 19 -1.17 9.66 2.81
C ILE A 19 -0.97 10.30 1.43
N SER A 20 -0.92 9.47 0.40
CA SER A 20 -0.84 9.88 -1.00
C SER A 20 -2.17 9.60 -1.69
N SER A 21 -2.60 10.49 -2.59
CA SER A 21 -3.86 10.35 -3.32
C SER A 21 -3.69 10.86 -4.75
N CYS A 22 -4.10 10.06 -5.73
CA CYS A 22 -4.18 10.50 -7.12
C CYS A 22 -5.32 11.51 -7.27
N LEU A 23 -5.13 12.55 -8.09
CA LEU A 23 -6.18 13.57 -8.31
C LEU A 23 -7.07 13.23 -9.51
N GLU A 24 -6.53 12.46 -10.46
CA GLU A 24 -7.23 12.02 -11.66
C GLU A 24 -8.06 10.75 -11.41
N LEU A 25 -7.69 9.96 -10.42
CA LEU A 25 -8.32 8.68 -10.05
C LEU A 25 -8.63 8.69 -8.56
N ASP A 26 -9.75 8.10 -8.15
CA ASP A 26 -10.15 7.97 -6.74
C ASP A 26 -9.36 6.85 -6.04
N ILE A 27 -8.03 6.94 -6.10
CA ILE A 27 -7.08 5.96 -5.58
C ILE A 27 -6.12 6.67 -4.63
N SER A 28 -5.91 6.05 -3.47
CA SER A 28 -5.01 6.54 -2.43
C SER A 28 -4.15 5.41 -1.89
N SER A 29 -2.97 5.78 -1.39
CA SER A 29 -2.05 4.89 -0.71
C SER A 29 -1.40 5.59 0.48
N GLN A 30 -0.53 4.89 1.19
CA GLN A 30 0.20 5.41 2.34
C GLN A 30 1.61 4.85 2.43
N GLY A 31 2.48 5.54 3.18
CA GLY A 31 3.83 5.10 3.49
C GLY A 31 4.41 5.86 4.68
N GLU A 32 5.46 5.36 5.31
CA GLU A 32 6.16 6.02 6.42
C GLU A 32 6.98 7.22 5.91
N THR A 33 7.36 7.19 4.64
CA THR A 33 8.05 8.28 3.94
C THR A 33 7.25 8.82 2.75
N ILE A 34 7.60 10.02 2.28
CA ILE A 34 7.00 10.59 1.07
C ILE A 34 7.27 9.69 -0.15
N GLU A 35 8.50 9.20 -0.27
CA GLU A 35 8.93 8.35 -1.39
C GLU A 35 8.17 7.03 -1.42
N GLU A 36 8.04 6.38 -0.26
CA GLU A 36 7.27 5.15 -0.12
C GLU A 36 5.78 5.38 -0.43
N ALA A 37 5.17 6.42 0.13
CA ALA A 37 3.76 6.73 -0.14
C ALA A 37 3.51 6.98 -1.63
N VAL A 38 4.45 7.60 -2.35
CA VAL A 38 4.34 7.83 -3.80
C VAL A 38 4.58 6.53 -4.58
N SER A 39 5.54 5.71 -4.18
CA SER A 39 5.80 4.40 -4.80
C SER A 39 4.58 3.49 -4.68
N ASN A 40 4.02 3.38 -3.48
CA ASN A 40 2.85 2.55 -3.22
C ASN A 40 1.61 3.08 -3.96
N LEU A 41 1.50 4.40 -4.16
CA LEU A 41 0.42 4.98 -4.98
C LEU A 41 0.59 4.63 -6.45
N LYS A 42 1.82 4.63 -6.97
CA LYS A 42 2.10 4.27 -8.36
C LYS A 42 1.64 2.84 -8.64
N GLU A 43 2.05 1.88 -7.81
CA GLU A 43 1.66 0.48 -7.98
C GLU A 43 0.14 0.29 -7.90
N ALA A 44 -0.51 0.94 -6.93
CA ALA A 44 -1.96 0.88 -6.79
C ALA A 44 -2.71 1.41 -8.03
N VAL A 45 -2.21 2.51 -8.61
CA VAL A 45 -2.79 3.10 -9.82
C VAL A 45 -2.54 2.24 -11.05
N GLU A 46 -1.33 1.71 -11.23
CA GLU A 46 -1.01 0.81 -12.35
C GLU A 46 -1.90 -0.44 -12.32
N LEU A 47 -2.05 -1.05 -11.14
CA LEU A 47 -2.93 -2.21 -10.94
C LEU A 47 -4.40 -1.87 -11.23
N TYR A 48 -4.87 -0.70 -10.79
CA TYR A 48 -6.25 -0.27 -11.03
C TYR A 48 -6.55 -0.06 -12.51
N ILE A 49 -5.63 0.57 -13.25
CA ILE A 49 -5.77 0.78 -14.70
C ILE A 49 -5.80 -0.57 -15.45
N GLU A 50 -4.97 -1.52 -15.03
CA GLU A 50 -4.93 -2.87 -15.62
C GLU A 50 -6.25 -3.63 -15.39
N ILE A 51 -6.80 -3.57 -14.18
CA ILE A 51 -8.04 -4.29 -13.81
C ILE A 51 -9.27 -3.67 -14.49
N GLU A 52 -9.40 -2.34 -14.44
CA GLU A 52 -10.59 -1.65 -14.94
C GLU A 52 -10.53 -1.35 -16.45
N GLY A 53 -9.37 -1.55 -17.09
CA GLY A 53 -9.18 -1.30 -18.52
C GLY A 53 -9.37 0.17 -18.88
N ILE A 54 -8.83 1.07 -18.06
CA ILE A 54 -9.00 2.53 -18.24
C ILE A 54 -8.16 3.02 -19.41
N ASP A 55 -8.80 3.67 -20.38
CA ASP A 55 -8.11 4.36 -21.47
C ASP A 55 -7.42 5.64 -20.97
N LEU A 56 -6.14 5.78 -21.32
CA LEU A 56 -5.33 6.96 -21.05
C LEU A 56 -5.22 7.85 -22.30
N PRO A 57 -5.11 9.19 -22.16
CA PRO A 57 -4.99 9.93 -20.90
C PRO A 57 -6.35 10.21 -20.22
N VAL A 58 -6.39 10.00 -18.90
CA VAL A 58 -7.52 10.42 -18.07
C VAL A 58 -7.67 11.95 -18.02
N LYS A 59 -8.91 12.41 -17.86
CA LYS A 59 -9.24 13.84 -17.80
C LYS A 59 -8.52 14.51 -16.62
N ARG A 60 -7.59 15.41 -16.92
CA ARG A 60 -6.83 16.13 -15.89
C ARG A 60 -7.65 17.24 -15.24
N PRO A 61 -7.69 17.35 -13.90
CA PRO A 61 -8.32 18.49 -13.24
C PRO A 61 -7.50 19.77 -13.43
N PHE A 62 -8.16 20.92 -13.56
CA PHE A 62 -7.49 22.22 -13.50
C PHE A 62 -7.17 22.56 -12.05
N LEU A 63 -5.88 22.62 -11.72
CA LEU A 63 -5.42 22.99 -10.38
C LEU A 63 -5.20 24.50 -10.33
N THR A 64 -5.90 25.18 -9.42
CA THR A 64 -5.72 26.61 -9.18
C THR A 64 -5.79 26.91 -7.68
N LYS A 65 -5.15 28.02 -7.28
CA LYS A 65 -5.13 28.49 -5.89
C LYS A 65 -5.96 29.75 -5.78
N PHE A 66 -6.78 29.85 -4.75
CA PHE A 66 -7.50 31.07 -4.39
C PHE A 66 -7.23 31.42 -2.92
N LYS A 67 -7.32 32.71 -2.58
CA LYS A 67 -7.09 33.20 -1.21
C LYS A 67 -8.42 33.45 -0.50
N VAL A 68 -8.51 33.08 0.77
CA VAL A 68 -9.66 33.33 1.64
C VAL A 68 -9.21 33.93 2.99
N LYS A 69 -10.11 34.63 3.68
CA LYS A 69 -9.89 35.09 5.07
C LYS A 69 -10.45 34.02 6.02
N GLY A 70 -9.67 33.56 7.00
CA GLY A 70 -10.09 32.55 7.98
C GLY A 70 -9.49 32.79 9.37
N LYS A 71 -10.14 32.25 10.42
CA LYS A 71 -9.63 32.21 11.80
C LYS A 71 -8.84 30.91 11.99
N LYS A 72 -7.62 30.98 12.56
CA LYS A 72 -6.82 29.78 12.90
C LYS A 72 -7.45 29.03 14.07
N THR A 73 -7.54 27.72 13.97
CA THR A 73 -7.82 26.80 15.08
C THR A 73 -6.64 25.84 15.19
N GLU A 74 -6.10 25.65 16.39
CA GLU A 74 -4.95 24.80 16.65
C GLU A 74 -5.33 23.30 16.66
N ASP A 75 -4.55 22.48 15.97
CA ASP A 75 -4.77 21.04 15.81
C ASP A 75 -4.49 20.26 17.11
N LYS A 76 -5.45 19.42 17.49
CA LYS A 76 -5.36 18.48 18.63
C LYS A 76 -4.54 17.26 18.18
N LYS A 77 -3.32 17.13 18.70
CA LYS A 77 -2.43 15.97 18.50
C LYS A 77 -3.16 14.68 18.91
N THR A 78 -3.32 13.74 17.99
CA THR A 78 -3.83 12.39 18.28
C THR A 78 -2.61 11.48 18.43
N GLU A 79 -2.45 10.85 19.58
CA GLU A 79 -1.36 9.90 19.84
C GLU A 79 -1.65 8.56 19.15
N ASP A 80 -0.70 8.12 18.34
CA ASP A 80 -0.74 6.86 17.61
C ASP A 80 -0.63 5.67 18.57
N LYS A 81 -1.65 4.80 18.54
CA LYS A 81 -1.64 3.51 19.22
C LYS A 81 -0.76 2.56 18.39
N LYS A 82 0.51 2.44 18.81
CA LYS A 82 1.50 1.49 18.30
C LYS A 82 0.85 0.10 18.08
N THR A 83 0.75 -0.33 16.83
CA THR A 83 0.39 -1.71 16.50
C THR A 83 1.70 -2.43 16.28
N GLU A 84 2.06 -3.34 17.18
CA GLU A 84 3.28 -4.13 17.07
C GLU A 84 3.21 -5.11 15.90
N ASP A 85 4.24 -5.08 15.06
CA ASP A 85 4.44 -5.93 13.91
C ASP A 85 4.48 -7.42 14.31
N LYS A 86 3.53 -8.18 13.78
CA LYS A 86 3.64 -9.64 13.74
C LYS A 86 4.52 -10.02 12.56
N LYS A 87 5.84 -9.93 12.77
CA LYS A 87 6.88 -10.47 11.89
C LYS A 87 6.54 -11.94 11.59
N THR A 88 6.14 -12.25 10.36
CA THR A 88 6.03 -13.64 9.90
C THR A 88 7.31 -13.94 9.15
N GLU A 89 8.22 -14.64 9.82
CA GLU A 89 9.50 -15.05 9.24
C GLU A 89 9.30 -16.08 8.12
N ASP A 90 9.92 -15.81 6.99
CA ASP A 90 10.19 -16.77 5.93
C ASP A 90 10.92 -18.00 6.49
N LYS A 91 10.28 -19.17 6.45
CA LYS A 91 10.93 -20.44 6.78
C LYS A 91 11.32 -21.15 5.48
N LYS A 92 12.55 -20.89 5.01
CA LYS A 92 13.16 -21.64 3.91
C LYS A 92 13.96 -22.85 4.45
N THR A 93 13.51 -24.05 4.05
CA THR A 93 14.22 -25.34 3.83
C THR A 93 15.20 -25.90 4.88
N GLU A 94 14.96 -27.15 5.30
CA GLU A 94 15.98 -28.22 5.26
C GLU A 94 15.32 -29.59 5.00
N ASP A 95 15.73 -30.23 3.91
CA ASP A 95 15.57 -31.66 3.67
C ASP A 95 16.33 -32.47 4.73
N LYS A 96 15.65 -33.41 5.40
CA LYS A 96 16.33 -34.53 6.08
C LYS A 96 15.61 -35.85 5.81
N LYS A 97 16.25 -36.62 4.93
CA LYS A 97 16.03 -38.05 4.68
C LYS A 97 16.46 -38.88 5.91
N THR A 98 16.06 -40.16 5.91
CA THR A 98 16.46 -41.30 6.79
C THR A 98 15.87 -41.31 8.21
N GLU A 99 15.38 -42.42 8.77
CA GLU A 99 15.50 -43.85 8.46
C GLU A 99 14.36 -44.66 9.14
N ASP A 100 14.11 -45.85 8.62
CA ASP A 100 13.16 -46.86 9.06
C ASP A 100 13.18 -47.19 10.57
N LYS A 101 12.00 -47.46 11.15
CA LYS A 101 11.85 -48.53 12.13
C LYS A 101 10.46 -49.17 12.13
N LYS A 102 10.52 -50.48 11.95
CA LYS A 102 9.50 -51.50 11.75
C LYS A 102 8.71 -51.83 13.03
N THR A 103 7.51 -52.41 12.81
CA THR A 103 6.69 -53.28 13.71
C THR A 103 5.99 -52.57 14.89
N GLU A 104 4.72 -52.84 15.21
CA GLU A 104 4.13 -54.17 15.37
C GLU A 104 2.58 -54.18 15.31
N ASN A 105 2.05 -55.25 14.69
CA ASN A 105 0.79 -55.98 14.93
C ASN A 105 -0.36 -55.35 15.76
N LYS A 106 -1.57 -55.38 15.18
CA LYS A 106 -2.60 -56.42 15.50
C LYS A 106 -3.84 -56.24 14.63
N LYS A 107 -4.17 -57.28 13.86
CA LYS A 107 -5.44 -57.45 13.15
C LYS A 107 -6.41 -58.22 14.06
N PRO A 108 -7.67 -57.80 14.27
CA PRO A 108 -8.68 -58.68 14.82
C PRO A 108 -9.60 -59.21 13.71
N LYS A 109 -9.73 -60.54 13.71
CA LYS A 109 -10.78 -61.43 13.16
C LYS A 109 -11.38 -61.11 11.79
#